data_AF-A0AAD5Z0I7-F1
#
_entry.id   AF-A0AAD5Z0I7-F1
#
_cell.length_a   1.000
_cell.length_b   1.000
_cell.length_c   1.000
_cell.angle_alpha   90.00
_cell.angle_beta   90.00
_cell.angle_gamma   90.00
#
_symmetry.space_group_name_H-M   'P 1'
#
loop_
_entity.id
_entity.type
_entity.pdbx_description
1 polymer ?
#
loop_
_entity_poly.entity_id
_entity_poly.type
_entity_poly.pdbx_seq_one_letter_code
_entity_poly.pdbx_strand_id
1 'polypeptide(L)'
;MLAWKLTTALLATSVIPLTTLGHSIGKHGGHSGGQGDDFAQACYLQPLPSVPASQDNRTIPWGSPSVTDKNGKVTCCSSLDEVRQGIDDVDNQLLDLLSQRAAYVREATRFKATRDTVDVPTRDQQVIDEAVGNATQFHLPQVIAQGVFSAIINSSVGFELCVFDSFDSQEHGK
;
A
#
# COMPACT_ATOMS: atom_id res chain seq x y z
N MET A 1 -31.77 -1.60 -2.57
CA MET A 1 -31.37 -1.03 -1.27
C MET A 1 -30.61 -2.10 -0.49
N LEU A 2 -29.28 -2.14 -0.63
CA LEU A 2 -28.43 -2.99 0.20
C LEU A 2 -27.46 -2.08 0.94
N ALA A 3 -27.81 -1.84 2.19
CA ALA A 3 -27.00 -1.14 3.16
C ALA A 3 -25.75 -1.98 3.48
N TRP A 4 -24.58 -1.51 3.08
CA TRP A 4 -23.35 -1.92 3.73
C TRP A 4 -23.14 -1.04 4.94
N LYS A 5 -23.09 -1.70 6.09
CA LYS A 5 -23.04 -1.11 7.42
C LYS A 5 -21.81 -0.22 7.53
N LEU A 6 -22.05 1.07 7.79
CA LEU A 6 -21.12 1.95 8.46
C LEU A 6 -20.75 1.30 9.80
N THR A 7 -19.54 0.76 9.91
CA THR A 7 -18.96 0.40 11.20
C THR A 7 -18.54 1.69 11.88
N THR A 8 -19.43 2.22 12.72
CA THR A 8 -19.17 3.30 13.65
C THR A 8 -18.08 2.84 14.64
N ALA A 9 -16.86 3.37 14.49
CA ALA A 9 -15.86 3.25 15.53
C ALA A 9 -16.30 4.10 16.73
N LEU A 10 -16.71 3.43 17.82
CA LEU A 10 -16.93 4.08 19.10
C LEU A 10 -15.61 4.65 19.62
N LEU A 11 -15.55 5.97 19.75
CA LEU A 11 -14.57 6.66 20.58
C LEU A 11 -14.81 6.26 22.05
N ALA A 12 -14.01 5.35 22.56
CA ALA A 12 -13.89 5.11 23.99
C ALA A 12 -13.06 6.25 24.61
N THR A 13 -13.73 7.24 25.20
CA THR A 13 -13.11 8.22 26.08
C THR A 13 -12.78 7.55 27.41
N SER A 14 -11.59 6.94 27.48
CA SER A 14 -11.03 6.52 28.77
C SER A 14 -10.34 7.72 29.43
N VAL A 15 -11.01 8.29 30.42
CA VAL A 15 -10.47 9.32 31.32
C VAL A 15 -9.46 8.63 32.24
N ILE A 16 -8.17 8.95 32.09
CA ILE A 16 -7.10 8.46 32.99
C ILE A 16 -6.79 9.59 33.99
N PRO A 17 -6.77 9.32 35.31
CA PRO A 17 -6.42 10.33 36.31
C PRO A 17 -4.92 10.64 36.32
N LEU A 18 -4.62 11.93 36.47
CA LEU A 18 -3.28 12.50 36.56
C LEU A 18 -2.71 12.25 37.97
N THR A 19 -1.79 11.30 38.12
CA THR A 19 -0.97 11.15 39.33
C THR A 19 0.43 11.65 39.08
N THR A 20 0.76 12.75 39.75
CA THR A 20 2.06 13.38 39.86
C THR A 20 3.00 12.51 40.70
N LEU A 21 4.19 12.19 40.19
CA LEU A 21 5.34 11.79 41.02
C LEU A 21 6.64 12.16 40.30
N GLY A 22 7.45 12.96 40.98
CA GLY A 22 8.70 13.50 40.46
C GLY A 22 9.94 12.66 40.77
N HIS A 23 11.07 13.19 40.30
CA HIS A 23 12.47 12.88 40.62
C HIS A 23 13.02 11.51 40.18
N SER A 24 14.00 11.50 39.26
CA SER A 24 15.42 11.56 39.63
C SER A 24 16.33 11.33 38.41
N ILE A 25 17.50 11.93 38.49
CA ILE A 25 18.61 11.92 37.53
C ILE A 25 19.22 10.51 37.44
N GLY A 26 19.45 10.02 36.23
CA GLY A 26 20.13 8.75 35.96
C GLY A 26 20.98 8.83 34.69
N LYS A 27 22.24 9.22 34.86
CA LYS A 27 23.29 9.22 33.83
C LYS A 27 23.78 7.78 33.66
N HIS A 28 23.55 7.16 32.51
CA HIS A 28 24.22 5.91 32.13
C HIS A 28 24.85 6.06 30.75
N GLY A 29 26.17 5.95 30.72
CA GLY A 29 26.93 5.82 29.49
C GLY A 29 26.95 4.38 28.99
N GLY A 30 27.16 4.28 27.68
CA GLY A 30 28.02 3.27 27.03
C GLY A 30 27.52 1.83 26.99
N HIS A 31 26.92 1.44 25.86
CA HIS A 31 27.42 0.40 24.94
C HIS A 31 26.31 0.03 23.95
N SER A 32 26.62 -0.05 22.65
CA SER A 32 26.52 -1.30 21.86
C SER A 32 26.49 -1.04 20.35
N GLY A 33 27.44 -1.68 19.65
CA GLY A 33 27.32 -2.33 18.33
C GLY A 33 26.59 -1.60 17.20
N GLY A 34 27.33 -1.26 16.14
CA GLY A 34 26.77 -0.77 14.89
C GLY A 34 25.76 -1.76 14.28
N GLN A 35 24.48 -1.41 14.34
CA GLN A 35 23.53 -1.77 13.30
C GLN A 35 23.57 -0.61 12.30
N GLY A 36 23.98 -0.89 11.06
CA GLY A 36 23.96 0.12 10.00
C GLY A 36 22.54 0.59 9.79
N ASP A 37 22.29 1.87 10.05
CA ASP A 37 20.99 2.50 9.84
C ASP A 37 20.51 2.22 8.40
N ASP A 38 19.25 1.79 8.22
CA ASP A 38 18.65 1.71 6.88
C ASP A 38 18.53 3.13 6.32
N PHE A 39 19.50 3.53 5.51
CA PHE A 39 19.60 4.86 4.94
C PHE A 39 18.40 5.22 4.03
N ALA A 40 17.63 4.24 3.55
CA ALA A 40 16.42 4.48 2.76
C ALA A 40 15.14 4.53 3.58
N GLN A 41 15.18 4.35 4.90
CA GLN A 41 13.98 4.35 5.74
C GLN A 41 13.10 5.60 5.52
N ALA A 42 13.71 6.77 5.34
CA ALA A 42 12.98 8.01 5.05
C ALA A 42 12.27 8.00 3.68
N CYS A 43 12.76 7.22 2.71
CA CYS A 43 12.17 7.07 1.39
C CYS A 43 10.92 6.17 1.36
N TYR A 44 10.59 5.49 2.47
CA TYR A 44 9.35 4.71 2.59
C TYR A 44 8.12 5.55 2.97
N LEU A 45 8.32 6.81 3.35
CA LEU A 45 7.24 7.72 3.76
C LEU A 45 6.89 8.71 2.64
N GLN A 46 5.70 9.31 2.75
CA GLN A 46 5.26 10.41 1.88
C GLN A 46 5.13 11.72 2.69
N PRO A 47 5.58 12.87 2.16
CA PRO A 47 6.27 13.06 0.87
C PRO A 47 7.70 12.50 0.88
N LEU A 48 8.22 12.15 -0.31
CA LEU A 48 9.62 11.76 -0.44
C LEU A 48 10.54 12.87 0.06
N PRO A 49 11.64 12.53 0.74
CA PRO A 49 12.62 13.52 1.16
C PRO A 49 13.29 14.15 -0.07
N SER A 50 13.61 15.44 0.00
CA SER A 50 14.48 16.09 -0.98
C SER A 50 15.93 15.68 -0.69
N VAL A 51 16.52 14.87 -1.57
CA VAL A 51 17.89 14.37 -1.45
C VAL A 51 18.72 14.89 -2.63
N PRO A 52 19.87 15.56 -2.40
CA PRO A 52 20.72 16.04 -3.50
C PRO A 52 21.32 14.87 -4.29
N ALA A 53 21.53 15.07 -5.59
CA ALA A 53 22.16 14.07 -6.44
C ALA A 53 23.59 13.77 -5.98
N SER A 54 23.90 12.49 -5.75
CA SER A 54 25.27 12.05 -5.47
C SER A 54 26.16 12.29 -6.69
N GLN A 55 27.37 12.78 -6.45
CA GLN A 55 28.42 12.95 -7.47
C GLN A 55 29.41 11.78 -7.49
N ASP A 56 29.17 10.76 -6.67
CA ASP A 56 30.10 9.64 -6.49
C ASP A 56 29.87 8.56 -7.54
N ASN A 57 30.95 8.04 -8.13
CA ASN A 57 30.91 6.79 -8.87
C ASN A 57 31.18 5.62 -7.91
N ARG A 58 30.17 5.23 -7.12
CA ARG A 58 30.29 4.19 -6.09
C ARG A 58 29.13 3.20 -6.14
N THR A 59 29.40 1.98 -5.68
CA THR A 59 28.35 1.04 -5.32
C THR A 59 27.61 1.56 -4.10
N ILE A 60 26.28 1.43 -4.10
CA ILE A 60 25.50 1.78 -2.91
C ILE A 60 25.91 0.84 -1.77
N PRO A 61 26.26 1.36 -0.58
CA PRO A 61 26.73 0.58 0.55
C PRO A 61 25.56 -0.08 1.27
N TRP A 62 24.71 -0.79 0.52
CA TRP A 62 23.83 -1.77 1.12
C TRP A 62 24.69 -2.87 1.77
N GLY A 63 24.15 -3.57 2.76
CA GLY A 63 24.79 -4.76 3.32
C GLY A 63 24.98 -5.88 2.29
N SER A 64 25.07 -7.13 2.74
CA SER A 64 25.17 -8.26 1.82
C SER A 64 24.00 -8.32 0.83
N PRO A 65 24.22 -8.63 -0.48
CA PRO A 65 23.17 -8.68 -1.50
C PRO A 65 22.01 -9.59 -1.08
N SER A 66 20.90 -8.97 -0.67
CA SER A 66 19.74 -9.69 -0.18
C SER A 66 18.46 -8.87 -0.31
N VAL A 67 17.39 -9.54 -0.71
CA VAL A 67 16.02 -9.04 -0.64
C VAL A 67 15.39 -9.62 0.62
N THR A 68 14.90 -8.77 1.50
CA THR A 68 14.13 -9.21 2.68
C THR A 68 12.67 -8.88 2.46
N ASP A 69 11.80 -9.89 2.47
CA ASP A 69 10.35 -9.66 2.41
C ASP A 69 9.77 -9.25 3.78
N LYS A 70 8.49 -8.88 3.81
CA LYS A 70 7.80 -8.49 5.05
C LYS A 70 7.75 -9.56 6.14
N ASN A 71 7.98 -10.83 5.79
CA ASN A 71 8.02 -11.96 6.72
C ASN A 71 9.45 -12.23 7.22
N GLY A 72 10.43 -11.41 6.83
CA GLY A 72 11.84 -11.61 7.14
C GLY A 72 12.51 -12.69 6.29
N LYS A 73 11.87 -13.18 5.22
CA LYS A 73 12.50 -14.13 4.30
C LYS A 73 13.56 -13.41 3.50
N VAL A 74 14.79 -13.90 3.60
CA VAL A 74 15.94 -13.37 2.88
C VAL A 74 16.17 -14.19 1.61
N THR A 75 16.17 -13.53 0.45
CA THR A 75 16.55 -14.10 -0.84
C THR A 75 17.85 -13.43 -1.29
N CYS A 76 18.91 -14.22 -1.49
CA CYS A 76 20.18 -13.70 -1.98
C CYS A 76 20.21 -13.70 -3.51
N CYS A 77 20.62 -12.59 -4.11
CA CYS A 77 20.89 -12.48 -5.55
C CYS A 77 22.35 -12.11 -5.76
N SER A 78 23.05 -12.83 -6.62
CA SER A 78 24.46 -12.64 -6.96
C SER A 78 24.67 -11.76 -8.20
N SER A 79 23.60 -11.51 -8.97
CA SER A 79 23.64 -10.74 -10.21
C SER A 79 22.36 -9.91 -10.41
N LEU A 80 22.43 -8.91 -11.31
CA LEU A 80 21.26 -8.12 -11.69
C LEU A 80 20.19 -8.96 -12.39
N ASP A 81 20.58 -10.01 -13.12
CA ASP A 81 19.64 -10.88 -13.82
C ASP A 81 18.84 -11.74 -12.84
N GLU A 82 19.45 -12.21 -11.74
CA GLU A 82 18.72 -12.87 -10.66
C GLU A 82 17.74 -11.92 -9.94
N VAL A 83 18.10 -10.64 -9.76
CA VAL A 83 17.18 -9.63 -9.22
C VAL A 83 15.99 -9.42 -10.16
N ARG A 84 16.24 -9.32 -11.48
CA ARG A 84 15.18 -9.16 -12.48
C ARG A 84 14.24 -10.37 -12.52
N GLN A 85 14.77 -11.58 -12.48
CA GLN A 85 13.94 -12.78 -12.39
C GLN A 85 13.04 -12.76 -11.15
N GLY A 86 13.56 -12.32 -10.00
CA GLY A 86 12.75 -12.15 -8.80
C GLY A 86 11.64 -11.11 -8.94
N ILE A 87 11.89 -10.02 -9.68
CA ILE A 87 10.86 -9.01 -10.01
C ILE A 87 9.81 -9.61 -10.95
N ASP A 88 10.22 -10.31 -12.01
CA ASP A 88 9.31 -10.93 -12.97
C ASP A 88 8.37 -11.94 -12.28
N ASP A 89 8.90 -12.71 -11.31
CA ASP A 89 8.10 -13.66 -10.52
C ASP A 89 7.06 -12.93 -9.64
N VAL A 90 7.41 -11.75 -9.09
CA VAL A 90 6.48 -10.90 -8.33
C VAL A 90 5.43 -10.28 -9.25
N ASP A 91 5.81 -9.81 -10.43
CA ASP A 91 4.91 -9.18 -11.39
C ASP A 91 3.84 -10.18 -11.89
N ASN A 92 4.22 -11.44 -12.10
CA ASN A 92 3.26 -12.51 -12.41
C ASN A 92 2.24 -12.73 -11.26
N GLN A 93 2.68 -12.67 -10.01
CA GLN A 93 1.79 -12.75 -8.84
C GLN A 93 0.88 -11.52 -8.72
N LEU A 94 1.39 -10.33 -9.04
CA LEU A 94 0.60 -9.11 -9.07
C LEU A 94 -0.50 -9.20 -10.13
N LEU A 95 -0.20 -9.72 -11.32
CA LEU A 95 -1.21 -9.93 -12.36
C LEU A 95 -2.34 -10.88 -11.91
N ASP A 96 -1.99 -11.98 -11.24
CA ASP A 96 -2.98 -12.91 -10.69
C ASP A 96 -3.87 -12.23 -9.63
N LEU A 97 -3.27 -11.50 -8.69
CA LEU A 97 -4.02 -10.75 -7.66
C LEU A 97 -4.91 -9.65 -8.26
N LEU A 98 -4.43 -8.94 -9.29
CA LEU A 98 -5.21 -7.92 -9.99
C LEU A 98 -6.39 -8.55 -10.75
N SER A 99 -6.20 -9.71 -11.37
CA SER A 99 -7.26 -10.48 -12.01
C SER A 99 -8.35 -10.86 -10.99
N GLN A 100 -7.96 -11.40 -9.84
CA GLN A 100 -8.88 -11.73 -8.75
C GLN A 100 -9.65 -10.49 -8.26
N ARG A 101 -8.95 -9.36 -8.08
CA ARG A 101 -9.59 -8.09 -7.68
C ARG A 101 -10.58 -7.60 -8.74
N ALA A 102 -10.24 -7.69 -10.02
CA ALA A 102 -11.14 -7.31 -11.12
C ALA A 102 -12.40 -8.19 -11.16
N ALA A 103 -12.29 -9.48 -10.83
CA ALA A 103 -13.45 -10.35 -10.70
C ALA A 103 -14.43 -9.88 -9.61
N TYR A 104 -13.93 -9.40 -8.46
CA TYR A 104 -14.77 -8.78 -7.43
C TYR A 104 -15.41 -7.47 -7.88
N VAL A 105 -14.69 -6.64 -8.64
CA VAL A 105 -15.26 -5.40 -9.22
C VAL A 105 -16.42 -5.73 -10.16
N ARG A 106 -16.25 -6.74 -11.02
CA ARG A 106 -17.32 -7.24 -11.90
C ARG A 106 -18.52 -7.76 -11.11
N GLU A 107 -18.30 -8.50 -10.04
CA GLU A 107 -19.38 -8.98 -9.17
C GLU A 107 -20.09 -7.81 -8.45
N ALA A 108 -19.35 -6.80 -8.02
CA ALA A 108 -19.91 -5.60 -7.39
C ALA A 108 -20.90 -4.88 -8.32
N THR A 109 -20.64 -4.88 -9.63
CA THR A 109 -21.53 -4.27 -10.63
C THR A 109 -22.95 -4.81 -10.56
N ARG A 110 -23.14 -6.10 -10.26
CA ARG A 110 -24.47 -6.74 -10.13
C ARG A 110 -25.35 -6.11 -9.05
N PHE A 111 -24.75 -5.40 -8.09
CA PHE A 111 -25.47 -4.73 -7.00
C PHE A 111 -25.76 -3.24 -7.27
N LYS A 112 -25.25 -2.69 -8.38
CA LYS A 112 -25.41 -1.29 -8.74
C LYS A 112 -26.66 -1.11 -9.60
N ALA A 113 -27.54 -0.22 -9.17
CA ALA A 113 -28.84 -0.02 -9.83
C ALA A 113 -28.80 1.06 -10.91
N THR A 114 -27.84 1.99 -10.82
CA THR A 114 -27.67 3.08 -11.78
C THR A 114 -26.19 3.28 -12.10
N ARG A 115 -25.93 3.81 -13.29
CA ARG A 115 -24.58 4.12 -13.75
C ARG A 115 -23.83 5.06 -12.80
N ASP A 116 -24.54 6.02 -12.19
CA ASP A 116 -23.97 6.98 -11.22
C ASP A 116 -23.51 6.33 -9.90
N THR A 117 -23.93 5.09 -9.63
CA THR A 117 -23.43 4.33 -8.47
C THR A 117 -22.14 3.56 -8.75
N VAL A 118 -21.63 3.62 -9.99
CA VAL A 118 -20.39 2.96 -10.41
C VAL A 118 -19.17 3.66 -9.83
N ASP A 119 -19.04 4.96 -10.06
CA ASP A 119 -18.00 5.80 -9.48
C ASP A 119 -18.50 6.42 -8.16
N VAL A 120 -17.83 6.09 -7.06
CA VAL A 120 -18.14 6.63 -5.73
C VAL A 120 -16.85 7.24 -5.17
N PRO A 121 -16.56 8.53 -5.44
CA PRO A 121 -15.26 9.13 -5.15
C PRO A 121 -14.82 9.04 -3.68
N THR A 122 -15.78 9.04 -2.75
CA THR A 122 -15.50 8.88 -1.31
C THR A 122 -15.00 7.47 -0.99
N ARG A 123 -15.56 6.44 -1.63
CA ARG A 123 -15.13 5.05 -1.46
C ARG A 123 -13.77 4.81 -2.12
N ASP A 124 -13.54 5.43 -3.27
CA ASP A 124 -12.28 5.37 -4.01
C ASP A 124 -11.14 5.97 -3.20
N GLN A 125 -11.34 7.17 -2.67
CA GLN A 125 -10.38 7.82 -1.79
C GLN A 125 -10.12 6.98 -0.53
N GLN A 126 -11.16 6.38 0.06
CA GLN A 126 -11.00 5.49 1.20
C GLN A 126 -10.08 4.29 0.90
N VAL A 127 -10.19 3.64 -0.27
CA VAL A 127 -9.28 2.54 -0.65
C VAL A 127 -7.83 3.03 -0.68
N ILE A 128 -7.61 4.20 -1.28
CA ILE A 128 -6.28 4.77 -1.46
C ILE A 128 -5.67 5.13 -0.10
N ASP A 129 -6.43 5.80 0.77
CA ASP A 129 -5.98 6.18 2.11
C ASP A 129 -5.65 4.96 2.96
N GLU A 130 -6.48 3.90 2.90
CA GLU A 130 -6.23 2.62 3.57
C GLU A 130 -4.94 1.96 3.06
N ALA A 131 -4.70 1.98 1.74
CA ALA A 131 -3.48 1.43 1.15
C ALA A 131 -2.23 2.19 1.61
N VAL A 132 -2.28 3.53 1.62
CA VAL A 132 -1.16 4.38 2.07
C VAL A 132 -0.92 4.22 3.57
N GLY A 133 -1.98 4.17 4.39
CA GLY A 133 -1.89 3.99 5.83
C GLY A 133 -1.30 2.64 6.23
N ASN A 134 -1.56 1.59 5.44
CA ASN A 134 -1.05 0.24 5.70
C ASN A 134 0.30 -0.05 5.04
N ALA A 135 0.77 0.78 4.09
CA ALA A 135 1.94 0.49 3.24
C ALA A 135 3.20 0.06 4.02
N THR A 136 3.50 0.74 5.13
CA THR A 136 4.69 0.46 5.95
C THR A 136 4.65 -0.93 6.61
N GLN A 137 3.46 -1.46 6.93
CA GLN A 137 3.29 -2.82 7.46
C GLN A 137 3.67 -3.89 6.43
N PHE A 138 3.62 -3.55 5.14
CA PHE A 138 4.00 -4.42 4.03
C PHE A 138 5.42 -4.15 3.53
N HIS A 139 6.19 -3.28 4.20
CA HIS A 139 7.47 -2.77 3.70
C HIS A 139 7.32 -2.21 2.26
N LEU A 140 6.24 -1.45 2.03
CA LEU A 140 5.97 -0.77 0.77
C LEU A 140 6.11 0.75 0.97
N PRO A 141 6.89 1.46 0.13
CA PRO A 141 6.91 2.91 0.17
C PRO A 141 5.52 3.52 -0.06
N GLN A 142 5.11 4.46 0.81
CA GLN A 142 3.80 5.11 0.74
C GLN A 142 3.52 5.76 -0.62
N VAL A 143 4.55 6.32 -1.26
CA VAL A 143 4.44 6.90 -2.60
C VAL A 143 4.10 5.87 -3.68
N ILE A 144 4.60 4.64 -3.56
CA ILE A 144 4.25 3.55 -4.46
C ILE A 144 2.81 3.11 -4.18
N ALA A 145 2.43 2.95 -2.92
CA ALA A 145 1.06 2.59 -2.54
C ALA A 145 0.05 3.62 -3.10
N GLN A 146 0.29 4.91 -2.90
CA GLN A 146 -0.53 6.00 -3.44
C GLN A 146 -0.67 5.88 -4.96
N GLY A 147 0.45 5.80 -5.69
CA GLY A 147 0.45 5.78 -7.16
C GLY A 147 -0.26 4.54 -7.73
N VAL A 148 0.07 3.36 -7.21
CA VAL A 148 -0.47 2.09 -7.68
C VAL A 148 -1.97 1.99 -7.38
N PHE A 149 -2.40 2.29 -6.15
CA PHE A 149 -3.83 2.19 -5.82
C PHE A 149 -4.68 3.24 -6.52
N SER A 150 -4.16 4.45 -6.74
CA SER A 150 -4.84 5.45 -7.58
C SER A 150 -5.06 4.92 -9.01
N ALA A 151 -4.03 4.33 -9.62
CA ALA A 151 -4.12 3.77 -10.97
C ALA A 151 -5.07 2.56 -11.04
N ILE A 152 -5.01 1.67 -10.05
CA ILE A 152 -5.91 0.51 -9.94
C ILE A 152 -7.37 0.98 -9.86
N ILE A 153 -7.68 1.95 -9.00
CA ILE A 153 -9.03 2.46 -8.80
C ILE A 153 -9.55 3.12 -10.08
N ASN A 154 -8.80 4.06 -10.65
CA ASN A 154 -9.19 4.73 -11.89
C ASN A 154 -9.47 3.74 -13.03
N SER A 155 -8.63 2.71 -13.16
CA SER A 155 -8.83 1.66 -14.18
C SER A 155 -10.02 0.76 -13.86
N SER A 156 -10.27 0.49 -12.57
CA SER A 156 -11.41 -0.32 -12.12
C SER A 156 -12.74 0.36 -12.41
N VAL A 157 -12.84 1.67 -12.18
CA VAL A 157 -14.04 2.45 -12.52
C VAL A 157 -14.34 2.35 -14.02
N GLY A 158 -13.33 2.52 -14.87
CA GLY A 158 -13.48 2.37 -16.33
C GLY A 158 -13.93 0.96 -16.74
N PHE A 159 -13.33 -0.08 -16.17
CA PHE A 159 -13.74 -1.46 -16.40
C PHE A 159 -15.17 -1.72 -15.94
N GLU A 160 -15.54 -1.24 -14.75
CA GLU A 160 -16.85 -1.46 -14.16
C GLU A 160 -17.97 -0.75 -14.95
N LEU A 161 -17.72 0.47 -15.43
CA LEU A 161 -18.62 1.18 -16.33
C LEU A 161 -18.86 0.39 -17.62
N CYS A 162 -17.80 -0.16 -18.22
CA CYS A 162 -17.93 -1.00 -19.41
C CYS A 162 -18.79 -2.25 -19.14
N VAL A 163 -18.60 -2.91 -18.00
CA VAL A 163 -19.43 -4.04 -17.57
C VAL A 163 -20.88 -3.61 -17.39
N PHE A 164 -21.14 -2.51 -16.68
CA PHE A 164 -22.49 -1.98 -16.44
C PHE A 164 -23.22 -1.68 -17.75
N ASP A 165 -22.61 -0.89 -18.63
CA ASP A 165 -23.20 -0.43 -19.89
C ASP A 165 -23.41 -1.59 -20.90
N SER A 166 -22.67 -2.71 -20.74
CA SER A 166 -22.84 -3.90 -21.58
C SER A 166 -24.17 -4.64 -21.36
N PHE A 167 -24.82 -4.44 -20.21
CA PHE A 167 -26.12 -5.06 -19.91
C PHE A 167 -27.30 -4.30 -20.53
N ASP A 168 -27.31 -2.97 -20.51
CA ASP A 168 -28.37 -2.15 -21.11
C ASP A 168 -28.48 -2.38 -22.64
N SER A 169 -27.35 -2.68 -23.28
CA SER A 169 -27.27 -3.04 -24.70
C SER A 169 -28.03 -4.33 -25.05
N GLN A 170 -28.32 -5.19 -24.07
CA GLN A 170 -28.98 -6.49 -24.27
C GLN A 170 -30.50 -6.43 -24.03
N GLU A 171 -30.99 -5.44 -23.29
CA GLU A 171 -32.42 -5.29 -22.95
C GLU A 171 -33.21 -4.53 -24.04
N HIS A 172 -32.58 -3.60 -24.76
CA HIS A 172 -33.23 -2.81 -25.82
C HIS A 172 -33.09 -3.39 -27.24
N GLY A 173 -32.47 -4.57 -27.38
CA GLY A 173 -32.24 -5.27 -28.65
C GLY A 173 -33.16 -6.47 -28.92
N LYS A 174 -34.26 -6.63 -28.18
CA LYS A 174 -35.28 -7.68 -28.39
C LYS A 174 -36.64 -7.09 -28.74
#